data_AF-A0A524EQB4-F1
#
_entry.id   AF-A0A524EQB4-F1
#
_cell.length_a   1.000
_cell.length_b   1.000
_cell.length_c   1.000
_cell.angle_alpha   90.00
_cell.angle_beta   90.00
_cell.angle_gamma   90.00
#
_symmetry.space_group_name_H-M   'P 1'
#
loop_
_entity.id
_entity.type
_entity.pdbx_description
1 polymer ?
#
loop_
_entity_poly.entity_id
_entity_poly.type
_entity_poly.pdbx_seq_one_letter_code
_entity_poly.pdbx_strand_id
1 'polypeptide(L)'
;MDYSKARKRLREQVRKKIQQLSEIELSKAITNAIGERRIRDLIDYLIGIELEEGWNQSLDYLGDSLNREYEIPPLTGRKTRRMEPLKFREVLFSIFDCQGLEAINIDTMTIISKLHNAQSITNAEIFFKEIVNEKLQCHLKDSNLLFINIDGVKSYLDTNLINQIHEKMEENLLSVSLKSNSESVDISPLWYTEYGRTALCRLGIQGSHIDKQTLDMVLSVLPVSQTVRGNITNNMHARRLNPPLNDEYQSLLRAMIEQDIMTLAKLGSRNAIPLMNYLLEESVDTFNSEYTSQKYSKIAEQLSNHLFIRSIDSILSFEKMTRADDHRISSLAIIALGNYYHESAVIILAEILCRTKNSDLVNYASQSLRRIKSKFPETKPILKKLMDTMHNNCKPLRQFLESY
;
A
#
# COMPACT_ATOMS: atom_id res chain seq x y z
N MET A 1 -43.19 -22.00 39.09
CA MET A 1 -42.37 -21.29 38.07
C MET A 1 -42.52 -22.02 36.75
N ASP A 2 -42.92 -21.31 35.69
CA ASP A 2 -43.20 -21.90 34.38
C ASP A 2 -41.90 -22.14 33.59
N TYR A 3 -41.34 -23.34 33.73
CA TYR A 3 -40.08 -23.79 33.12
C TYR A 3 -40.07 -23.63 31.60
N SER A 4 -41.24 -23.66 30.94
CA SER A 4 -41.37 -23.49 29.49
C SER A 4 -41.03 -22.06 29.05
N LYS A 5 -41.54 -21.05 29.77
CA LYS A 5 -41.24 -19.63 29.51
C LYS A 5 -39.78 -19.28 29.79
N ALA A 6 -39.21 -19.82 30.87
CA ALA A 6 -37.78 -19.64 31.18
C ALA A 6 -36.87 -20.26 30.10
N ARG A 7 -37.20 -21.46 29.61
CA ARG A 7 -36.46 -22.14 28.54
C ARG A 7 -36.55 -21.42 27.19
N LYS A 8 -37.71 -20.85 26.86
CA LYS A 8 -37.89 -20.03 25.64
C LYS A 8 -37.06 -18.75 25.70
N ARG A 9 -37.10 -18.03 26.84
CA ARG A 9 -36.27 -16.84 27.07
C ARG A 9 -34.77 -17.13 26.99
N LEU A 10 -34.32 -18.23 27.60
CA LEU A 10 -32.91 -18.64 27.54
C LEU A 10 -32.46 -18.95 26.11
N ARG A 11 -33.27 -19.67 25.32
CA ARG A 11 -32.95 -19.95 23.90
C ARG A 11 -32.86 -18.70 23.06
N GLU A 12 -33.74 -17.74 23.28
CA GLU A 12 -33.72 -16.45 22.58
C GLU A 12 -32.49 -15.62 22.94
N GLN A 13 -32.12 -15.59 24.23
CA GLN A 13 -30.87 -14.96 24.70
C GLN A 13 -29.62 -15.61 24.08
N VAL A 14 -29.58 -16.95 24.01
CA VAL A 14 -28.49 -17.68 23.39
C VAL A 14 -28.40 -17.37 21.89
N ARG A 15 -29.53 -17.35 21.17
CA ARG A 15 -29.54 -16.99 19.74
C ARG A 15 -29.03 -15.57 19.49
N LYS A 16 -29.52 -14.59 20.26
CA LYS A 16 -29.04 -13.20 20.17
C LYS A 16 -27.54 -13.11 20.45
N LYS A 17 -27.04 -13.83 21.44
CA LYS A 17 -25.60 -13.85 21.76
C LYS A 17 -24.77 -14.49 20.65
N ILE A 18 -25.24 -15.57 20.03
CA ILE A 18 -24.57 -16.20 18.89
C ILE A 18 -24.49 -15.23 17.71
N GLN A 19 -25.60 -14.54 17.40
CA GLN A 19 -25.65 -13.55 16.33
C GLN A 19 -24.69 -12.37 16.60
N GLN A 20 -24.67 -11.84 17.82
CA GLN A 20 -23.72 -10.78 18.19
C GLN A 20 -22.25 -11.23 18.05
N LEU A 21 -21.95 -12.48 18.40
CA LEU A 21 -20.59 -13.02 18.24
C LEU A 21 -20.21 -13.14 16.76
N SER A 22 -21.12 -13.61 15.90
CA SER A 22 -20.86 -13.69 14.46
C SER A 22 -20.67 -12.30 13.83
N GLU A 23 -21.46 -11.30 14.23
CA GLU A 23 -21.31 -9.91 13.76
C GLU A 23 -19.94 -9.32 14.17
N ILE A 24 -19.48 -9.60 15.40
CA ILE A 24 -18.16 -9.18 15.88
C ILE A 24 -17.04 -9.86 15.08
N GLU A 25 -17.15 -11.17 14.85
CA GLU A 25 -16.16 -11.94 14.10
C GLU A 25 -16.08 -11.49 12.64
N LEU A 26 -17.22 -11.27 12.00
CA LEU A 26 -17.33 -10.78 10.62
C LEU A 26 -16.72 -9.38 10.48
N SER A 27 -17.09 -8.45 11.37
CA SER A 27 -16.52 -7.11 11.35
C SER A 27 -15.00 -7.12 11.56
N LYS A 28 -14.51 -8.00 12.44
CA LYS A 28 -13.07 -8.21 12.63
C LYS A 28 -12.42 -8.77 11.36
N ALA A 29 -13.07 -9.72 10.67
CA ALA A 29 -12.57 -10.30 9.44
C ALA A 29 -12.43 -9.24 8.32
N ILE A 30 -13.43 -8.38 8.15
CA ILE A 30 -13.44 -7.25 7.20
C ILE A 30 -12.32 -6.24 7.54
N THR A 31 -12.26 -5.81 8.81
CA THR A 31 -11.25 -4.85 9.27
C THR A 31 -9.84 -5.41 9.05
N ASN A 32 -9.62 -6.70 9.34
CA ASN A 32 -8.35 -7.37 9.06
C ASN A 32 -8.09 -7.50 7.56
N ALA A 33 -9.07 -7.82 6.73
CA ALA A 33 -8.91 -7.90 5.28
C ALA A 33 -8.44 -6.56 4.69
N ILE A 34 -9.01 -5.43 5.14
CA ILE A 34 -8.59 -4.10 4.73
C ILE A 34 -7.17 -3.80 5.24
N GLY A 35 -6.92 -4.00 6.54
CA GLY A 35 -5.61 -3.73 7.15
C GLY A 35 -4.48 -4.59 6.54
N GLU A 36 -4.82 -5.79 6.07
CA GLU A 36 -3.96 -6.74 5.36
C GLU A 36 -3.93 -6.58 3.84
N ARG A 37 -4.72 -5.66 3.26
CA ARG A 37 -4.93 -5.52 1.81
C ARG A 37 -5.32 -6.82 1.10
N ARG A 38 -6.11 -7.68 1.76
CA ARG A 38 -6.70 -8.90 1.18
C ARG A 38 -7.97 -8.56 0.41
N ILE A 39 -7.82 -7.89 -0.74
CA ILE A 39 -8.94 -7.34 -1.53
C ILE A 39 -9.95 -8.42 -1.93
N ARG A 40 -9.48 -9.58 -2.40
CA ARG A 40 -10.38 -10.69 -2.77
C ARG A 40 -11.23 -11.15 -1.59
N ASP A 41 -10.60 -11.44 -0.46
CA ASP A 41 -11.31 -11.92 0.73
C ASP A 41 -12.32 -10.87 1.22
N LEU A 42 -11.97 -9.58 1.11
CA LEU A 42 -12.88 -8.48 1.39
C LEU A 42 -14.09 -8.49 0.45
N ILE A 43 -13.89 -8.66 -0.85
CA ILE A 43 -15.00 -8.78 -1.83
C ILE A 43 -15.89 -9.98 -1.49
N ASP A 44 -15.30 -11.14 -1.17
CA ASP A 44 -16.05 -12.34 -0.78
C ASP A 44 -16.92 -12.08 0.46
N TYR A 45 -16.39 -11.38 1.48
CA TYR A 45 -17.16 -10.99 2.65
C TYR A 45 -18.30 -10.02 2.30
N LEU A 46 -18.04 -8.99 1.48
CA LEU A 46 -19.05 -8.00 1.10
C LEU A 46 -20.18 -8.61 0.28
N ILE A 47 -19.87 -9.54 -0.64
CA ILE A 47 -20.85 -10.29 -1.42
C ILE A 47 -21.65 -11.22 -0.51
N GLY A 48 -20.99 -11.92 0.42
CA GLY A 48 -21.66 -12.78 1.39
C GLY A 48 -22.70 -12.01 2.21
N ILE A 49 -22.33 -10.84 2.71
CA ILE A 49 -23.25 -9.95 3.44
C ILE A 49 -24.38 -9.44 2.54
N GLU A 50 -24.06 -9.05 1.30
CA GLU A 50 -25.07 -8.56 0.37
C GLU A 50 -26.15 -9.62 0.11
N LEU A 51 -25.76 -10.88 -0.04
CA LEU A 51 -26.68 -12.00 -0.26
C LEU A 51 -27.57 -12.30 0.95
N GLU A 52 -27.08 -12.07 2.17
CA GLU A 52 -27.80 -12.40 3.41
C GLU A 52 -28.61 -11.22 3.98
N GLU A 53 -28.03 -10.03 3.96
CA GLU A 53 -28.52 -8.82 4.66
C GLU A 53 -28.70 -7.60 3.74
N GLY A 54 -28.17 -7.66 2.52
CA GLY A 54 -28.27 -6.59 1.51
C GLY A 54 -27.06 -5.65 1.47
N TRP A 55 -26.89 -4.97 0.34
CA TRP A 55 -25.71 -4.13 0.05
C TRP A 55 -25.46 -3.02 1.09
N ASN A 56 -26.53 -2.39 1.59
CA ASN A 56 -26.40 -1.34 2.60
C ASN A 56 -25.71 -1.84 3.87
N GLN A 57 -25.97 -3.08 4.27
CA GLN A 57 -25.30 -3.68 5.42
C GLN A 57 -23.81 -3.92 5.14
N SER A 58 -23.45 -4.33 3.91
CA SER A 58 -22.05 -4.44 3.48
C SER A 58 -21.31 -3.10 3.61
N LEU A 59 -21.96 -2.00 3.21
CA LEU A 59 -21.44 -0.64 3.35
C LEU A 59 -21.31 -0.20 4.81
N ASP A 60 -22.28 -0.54 5.67
CA ASP A 60 -22.21 -0.24 7.10
C ASP A 60 -20.99 -0.91 7.75
N TYR A 61 -20.78 -2.21 7.48
CA TYR A 61 -19.59 -2.92 7.95
C TYR A 61 -18.29 -2.32 7.42
N LEU A 62 -18.27 -1.93 6.15
CA LEU A 62 -17.13 -1.30 5.51
C LEU A 62 -16.82 0.07 6.14
N GLY A 63 -17.82 0.94 6.31
CA GLY A 63 -17.67 2.24 6.96
C GLY A 63 -17.22 2.16 8.41
N ASP A 64 -17.80 1.22 9.17
CA ASP A 64 -17.43 0.95 10.57
C ASP A 64 -15.96 0.57 10.73
N SER A 65 -15.41 -0.17 9.78
CA SER A 65 -14.04 -0.69 9.87
C SER A 65 -12.97 0.40 9.88
N LEU A 66 -13.26 1.61 9.36
CA LEU A 66 -12.37 2.76 9.41
C LEU A 66 -12.03 3.17 10.86
N ASN A 67 -12.96 2.94 11.79
CA ASN A 67 -12.80 3.29 13.21
C ASN A 67 -12.33 2.11 14.08
N ARG A 68 -12.10 0.94 13.47
CA ARG A 68 -11.72 -0.29 14.18
C ARG A 68 -10.21 -0.53 14.11
N GLU A 69 -9.77 -1.39 15.01
CA GLU A 69 -8.37 -1.87 15.02
C GLU A 69 -8.26 -3.21 14.31
N TYR A 70 -7.18 -3.39 13.57
CA TYR A 70 -6.81 -4.64 12.91
C TYR A 70 -5.57 -5.25 13.57
N GLU A 71 -5.40 -6.56 13.39
CA GLU A 71 -4.25 -7.29 13.89
C GLU A 71 -3.01 -6.99 13.04
N ILE A 72 -1.89 -6.73 13.72
CA ILE A 72 -0.62 -6.47 13.07
C ILE A 72 0.42 -7.56 13.39
N PRO A 73 1.43 -7.74 12.53
CA PRO A 73 2.48 -8.73 12.75
C PRO A 73 3.28 -8.45 14.03
N PRO A 74 3.75 -9.50 14.74
CA PRO A 74 4.48 -9.36 16.00
C PRO A 74 5.81 -8.61 15.86
N LEU A 75 6.35 -8.48 14.64
CA LEU A 75 7.53 -7.67 14.32
C LEU A 75 7.43 -6.20 14.80
N THR A 76 6.22 -5.71 15.00
CA THR A 76 5.94 -4.30 15.31
C THR A 76 5.85 -3.99 16.82
N GLY A 77 6.00 -5.01 17.69
CA GLY A 77 5.90 -4.86 19.15
C GLY A 77 4.50 -4.54 19.70
N ARG A 78 3.52 -4.32 18.83
CA ARG A 78 2.09 -4.12 19.18
C ARG A 78 1.26 -5.26 18.60
N LYS A 79 0.09 -5.53 19.19
CA LYS A 79 -0.83 -6.59 18.73
C LYS A 79 -1.86 -6.08 17.72
N THR A 80 -2.29 -4.83 17.87
CA THR A 80 -3.33 -4.20 17.06
C THR A 80 -2.94 -2.77 16.67
N ARG A 81 -3.59 -2.24 15.63
CA ARG A 81 -3.43 -0.86 15.14
C ARG A 81 -4.74 -0.36 14.56
N ARG A 82 -5.01 0.95 14.71
CA ARG A 82 -6.14 1.61 14.03
C ARG A 82 -5.94 1.63 12.53
N MET A 83 -7.04 1.56 11.79
CA MET A 83 -7.02 1.65 10.33
C MET A 83 -6.35 2.95 9.87
N GLU A 84 -5.43 2.84 8.90
CA GLU A 84 -4.83 4.01 8.27
C GLU A 84 -5.76 4.58 7.19
N PRO A 85 -5.99 5.91 7.15
CA PRO A 85 -7.04 6.50 6.31
C PRO A 85 -6.76 6.34 4.81
N LEU A 86 -5.52 6.53 4.35
CA LEU A 86 -5.20 6.33 2.93
C LEU A 86 -5.12 4.86 2.56
N LYS A 87 -4.77 3.96 3.48
CA LYS A 87 -4.90 2.52 3.23
C LYS A 87 -6.34 2.13 2.99
N PHE A 88 -7.25 2.52 3.90
CA PHE A 88 -8.66 2.23 3.76
C PHE A 88 -9.21 2.76 2.43
N ARG A 89 -8.87 4.01 2.10
CA ARG A 89 -9.25 4.64 0.84
C ARG A 89 -8.71 3.88 -0.38
N GLU A 90 -7.44 3.52 -0.40
CA GLU A 90 -6.85 2.76 -1.51
C GLU A 90 -7.48 1.37 -1.66
N VAL A 91 -7.80 0.70 -0.55
CA VAL A 91 -8.54 -0.57 -0.57
C VAL A 91 -9.94 -0.36 -1.15
N LEU A 92 -10.65 0.70 -0.75
CA LEU A 92 -11.98 1.03 -1.28
C LEU A 92 -11.94 1.22 -2.80
N PHE A 93 -10.96 1.96 -3.31
CA PHE A 93 -10.80 2.15 -4.76
C PHE A 93 -10.43 0.86 -5.48
N SER A 94 -9.65 -0.03 -4.85
CA SER A 94 -9.35 -1.36 -5.41
C SER A 94 -10.57 -2.29 -5.47
N ILE A 95 -11.53 -2.19 -4.56
CA ILE A 95 -12.78 -2.99 -4.62
C ILE A 95 -13.57 -2.71 -5.91
N PHE A 96 -13.50 -1.47 -6.40
CA PHE A 96 -14.26 -1.00 -7.55
C PHE A 96 -13.38 -0.73 -8.79
N ASP A 97 -12.23 -1.40 -8.89
CA ASP A 97 -11.30 -1.31 -10.02
C ASP A 97 -10.90 0.13 -10.41
N CYS A 98 -10.78 1.01 -9.42
CA CYS A 98 -10.38 2.41 -9.58
C CYS A 98 -9.01 2.69 -8.95
N GLN A 99 -8.21 1.64 -8.71
CA GLN A 99 -6.88 1.74 -8.11
C GLN A 99 -5.97 2.67 -8.93
N GLY A 100 -5.48 3.73 -8.30
CA GLY A 100 -4.62 4.76 -8.91
C GLY A 100 -5.30 6.11 -9.06
N LEU A 101 -6.61 6.16 -8.83
CA LEU A 101 -7.41 7.39 -8.92
C LEU A 101 -7.81 7.92 -7.53
N GLU A 102 -7.17 7.43 -6.47
CA GLU A 102 -7.58 7.71 -5.09
C GLU A 102 -7.48 9.19 -4.71
N ALA A 103 -6.59 9.96 -5.34
CA ALA A 103 -6.33 11.36 -4.99
C ALA A 103 -7.43 12.36 -5.43
N ILE A 104 -8.53 11.87 -6.00
CA ILE A 104 -9.68 12.72 -6.37
C ILE A 104 -10.27 13.47 -5.18
N ASN A 105 -10.77 14.68 -5.43
CA ASN A 105 -11.32 15.57 -4.40
C ASN A 105 -12.74 15.18 -3.94
N ILE A 106 -12.83 14.09 -3.19
CA ILE A 106 -14.01 13.66 -2.46
C ILE A 106 -13.56 12.86 -1.24
N ASP A 107 -14.14 13.17 -0.08
CA ASP A 107 -13.80 12.46 1.16
C ASP A 107 -14.35 11.03 1.15
N THR A 108 -13.69 10.16 1.89
CA THR A 108 -13.96 8.72 1.86
C THR A 108 -15.33 8.36 2.43
N MET A 109 -15.83 9.07 3.44
CA MET A 109 -17.14 8.78 4.02
C MET A 109 -18.29 9.28 3.15
N THR A 110 -18.10 10.38 2.43
CA THR A 110 -19.04 10.84 1.41
C THR A 110 -19.11 9.85 0.24
N ILE A 111 -18.00 9.22 -0.14
CA ILE A 111 -18.05 8.09 -1.10
C ILE A 111 -18.99 6.99 -0.57
N ILE A 112 -18.74 6.48 0.63
CA ILE A 112 -19.55 5.40 1.22
C ILE A 112 -21.02 5.81 1.30
N SER A 113 -21.30 7.03 1.79
CA SER A 113 -22.65 7.59 1.87
C SER A 113 -23.35 7.63 0.50
N LYS A 114 -22.64 8.03 -0.56
CA LYS A 114 -23.18 8.02 -1.92
C LYS A 114 -23.48 6.61 -2.42
N LEU A 115 -22.63 5.63 -2.09
CA LEU A 115 -22.81 4.23 -2.53
C LEU A 115 -24.03 3.53 -1.91
N HIS A 116 -24.59 4.05 -0.80
CA HIS A 116 -25.88 3.56 -0.27
C HIS A 116 -27.06 3.77 -1.22
N ASN A 117 -26.92 4.64 -2.22
CA ASN A 117 -27.95 4.82 -3.25
C ASN A 117 -27.93 3.68 -4.29
N ALA A 118 -26.87 2.87 -4.33
CA ALA A 118 -26.81 1.70 -5.20
C ALA A 118 -27.58 0.52 -4.59
N GLN A 119 -28.08 -0.37 -5.46
CA GLN A 119 -28.87 -1.53 -5.03
C GLN A 119 -28.02 -2.78 -4.77
N SER A 120 -26.80 -2.82 -5.27
CA SER A 120 -25.88 -3.97 -5.23
C SER A 120 -24.44 -3.51 -5.38
N ILE A 121 -23.46 -4.37 -5.07
CA ILE A 121 -22.05 -4.09 -5.30
C ILE A 121 -21.75 -3.77 -6.78
N THR A 122 -22.39 -4.46 -7.72
CA THR A 122 -22.22 -4.22 -9.17
C THR A 122 -22.77 -2.85 -9.58
N ASN A 123 -23.93 -2.45 -9.05
CA ASN A 123 -24.48 -1.13 -9.31
C ASN A 123 -23.62 -0.05 -8.65
N ALA A 124 -23.10 -0.33 -7.46
CA ALA A 124 -22.20 0.56 -6.73
C ALA A 124 -20.89 0.76 -7.50
N GLU A 125 -20.35 -0.28 -8.11
CA GLU A 125 -19.16 -0.23 -8.94
C GLU A 125 -19.33 0.73 -10.13
N ILE A 126 -20.42 0.58 -10.90
CA ILE A 126 -20.72 1.46 -12.05
C ILE A 126 -20.89 2.91 -11.59
N PHE A 127 -21.67 3.12 -10.52
CA PHE A 127 -21.91 4.45 -9.98
C PHE A 127 -20.64 5.10 -9.41
N PHE A 128 -19.79 4.32 -8.73
CA PHE A 128 -18.52 4.82 -8.19
C PHE A 128 -17.58 5.25 -9.31
N LYS A 129 -17.49 4.42 -10.35
CA LYS A 129 -16.77 4.69 -11.59
C LYS A 129 -17.20 6.03 -12.21
N GLU A 130 -18.51 6.29 -12.33
CA GLU A 130 -19.03 7.58 -12.80
C GLU A 130 -18.59 8.77 -11.94
N ILE A 131 -18.69 8.66 -10.60
CA ILE A 131 -18.22 9.69 -9.67
C ILE A 131 -16.72 9.97 -9.88
N VAL A 132 -15.90 8.92 -9.99
CA VAL A 132 -14.46 9.04 -10.19
C VAL A 132 -14.16 9.73 -11.51
N ASN A 133 -14.83 9.36 -12.59
CA ASN A 133 -14.66 9.99 -13.91
C ASN A 133 -15.02 11.47 -13.90
N GLU A 134 -16.15 11.84 -13.28
CA GLU A 134 -16.55 13.24 -13.14
C GLU A 134 -15.46 14.05 -12.42
N LYS A 135 -14.95 13.53 -11.30
CA LYS A 135 -13.90 14.19 -10.52
C LYS A 135 -12.57 14.24 -11.26
N LEU A 136 -12.21 13.19 -11.98
CA LEU A 136 -10.98 13.14 -12.78
C LEU A 136 -10.97 14.21 -13.87
N GLN A 137 -12.12 14.44 -14.52
CA GLN A 137 -12.28 15.53 -15.50
C GLN A 137 -12.07 16.92 -14.87
N CYS A 138 -12.54 17.14 -13.63
CA CYS A 138 -12.23 18.38 -12.90
C CYS A 138 -10.72 18.51 -12.62
N HIS A 139 -10.09 17.44 -12.15
CA HIS A 139 -8.65 17.41 -11.89
C HIS A 139 -7.81 17.71 -13.14
N LEU A 140 -8.23 17.24 -14.32
CA LEU A 140 -7.58 17.55 -15.59
C LEU A 140 -7.67 19.04 -15.95
N LYS A 141 -8.85 19.64 -15.79
CA LYS A 141 -9.06 21.08 -16.02
C LYS A 141 -8.17 21.93 -15.12
N ASP A 142 -8.06 21.54 -13.85
CA ASP A 142 -7.26 22.24 -12.85
C ASP A 142 -5.76 21.86 -12.87
N SER A 143 -5.37 20.95 -13.78
CA SER A 143 -4.01 20.40 -13.89
C SER A 143 -3.49 19.75 -12.59
N ASN A 144 -4.39 19.25 -11.73
CA ASN A 144 -4.05 18.63 -10.46
C ASN A 144 -4.04 17.10 -10.60
N LEU A 145 -2.92 16.58 -11.08
CA LEU A 145 -2.75 15.15 -11.37
C LEU A 145 -1.77 14.46 -10.41
N LEU A 146 -1.45 15.09 -9.29
CA LEU A 146 -0.53 14.51 -8.30
C LEU A 146 -1.14 13.27 -7.66
N PHE A 147 -0.34 12.21 -7.51
CA PHE A 147 -0.74 10.87 -7.04
C PHE A 147 -1.72 10.11 -7.94
N ILE A 148 -2.03 10.62 -9.14
CA ILE A 148 -2.83 9.88 -10.12
C ILE A 148 -1.92 8.90 -10.86
N ASN A 149 -2.32 7.63 -10.87
CA ASN A 149 -1.66 6.57 -11.64
C ASN A 149 -2.72 5.84 -12.48
N ILE A 150 -2.57 5.89 -13.79
CA ILE A 150 -3.54 5.31 -14.74
C ILE A 150 -3.18 3.89 -15.20
N ASP A 151 -2.05 3.33 -14.78
CA ASP A 151 -1.62 2.00 -15.21
C ASP A 151 -2.60 0.89 -14.83
N GLY A 152 -3.30 1.05 -13.69
CA GLY A 152 -4.26 0.07 -13.16
C GLY A 152 -5.70 0.21 -13.70
N VAL A 153 -6.02 1.27 -14.44
CA VAL A 153 -7.40 1.61 -14.82
C VAL A 153 -7.63 1.70 -16.34
N LYS A 154 -6.68 1.18 -17.12
CA LYS A 154 -6.70 1.21 -18.59
C LYS A 154 -7.92 0.50 -19.21
N SER A 155 -8.49 -0.48 -18.51
CA SER A 155 -9.66 -1.23 -18.97
C SER A 155 -10.98 -0.47 -18.82
N TYR A 156 -11.02 0.56 -17.97
CA TYR A 156 -12.24 1.30 -17.63
C TYR A 156 -12.26 2.73 -18.17
N LEU A 157 -11.12 3.42 -18.14
CA LEU A 157 -11.05 4.79 -18.65
C LEU A 157 -11.01 4.80 -20.18
N ASP A 158 -11.69 5.79 -20.77
CA ASP A 158 -11.62 6.04 -22.21
C ASP A 158 -10.18 6.35 -22.64
N THR A 159 -9.73 5.78 -23.76
CA THR A 159 -8.36 5.94 -24.26
C THR A 159 -7.97 7.41 -24.49
N ASN A 160 -8.92 8.25 -24.93
CA ASN A 160 -8.69 9.69 -25.08
C ASN A 160 -8.44 10.35 -23.73
N LEU A 161 -9.19 9.96 -22.69
CA LEU A 161 -8.99 10.46 -21.33
C LEU A 161 -7.61 10.05 -20.78
N ILE A 162 -7.21 8.79 -20.98
CA ILE A 162 -5.89 8.28 -20.62
C ILE A 162 -4.78 9.11 -21.30
N ASN A 163 -4.92 9.35 -22.60
CA ASN A 163 -3.95 10.15 -23.37
C ASN A 163 -3.88 11.59 -22.86
N GLN A 164 -5.03 12.22 -22.59
CA GLN A 164 -5.07 13.57 -22.02
C GLN A 164 -4.39 13.65 -20.66
N ILE A 165 -4.54 12.63 -19.80
CA ILE A 165 -3.85 12.57 -18.51
C ILE A 165 -2.34 12.49 -18.71
N HIS A 166 -1.86 11.61 -19.59
CA HIS A 166 -0.44 11.48 -19.89
C HIS A 166 0.15 12.79 -20.46
N GLU A 167 -0.48 13.34 -21.49
CA GLU A 167 -0.10 14.63 -22.09
C GLU A 167 -0.03 15.72 -21.02
N LYS A 168 -1.03 15.79 -20.15
CA LYS A 168 -1.08 16.82 -19.10
C LYS A 168 -0.03 16.62 -18.01
N MET A 169 0.29 15.38 -17.64
CA MET A 169 1.38 15.08 -16.71
C MET A 169 2.74 15.49 -17.30
N GLU A 170 2.96 15.24 -18.59
CA GLU A 170 4.16 15.67 -19.30
C GLU A 170 4.24 17.20 -19.44
N GLU A 171 3.15 17.87 -19.82
CA GLU A 171 3.06 19.34 -19.84
C GLU A 171 3.38 19.95 -18.47
N ASN A 172 2.85 19.37 -17.39
CA ASN A 172 3.11 19.81 -16.04
C ASN A 172 4.61 19.73 -15.70
N LEU A 173 5.29 18.64 -16.10
CA LEU A 173 6.73 18.49 -15.90
C LEU A 173 7.54 19.45 -16.78
N LEU A 174 7.20 19.57 -18.07
CA LEU A 174 7.87 20.44 -19.05
C LEU A 174 7.80 21.91 -18.64
N SER A 175 6.71 22.30 -17.98
CA SER A 175 6.48 23.67 -17.52
C SER A 175 7.11 23.96 -16.14
N VAL A 176 7.79 22.98 -15.52
CA VAL A 176 8.56 23.22 -14.30
C VAL A 176 9.67 24.21 -14.57
N SER A 177 9.75 25.24 -13.74
CA SER A 177 10.89 26.18 -13.68
C SER A 177 11.45 26.16 -12.27
N LEU A 178 12.76 25.90 -12.18
CA LEU A 178 13.49 25.83 -10.92
C LEU A 178 14.22 27.16 -10.70
N LYS A 179 14.27 27.59 -9.44
CA LYS A 179 15.00 28.79 -9.06
C LYS A 179 16.34 28.39 -8.46
N SER A 180 17.42 28.93 -9.01
CA SER A 180 18.77 28.73 -8.47
C SER A 180 19.26 30.00 -7.81
N ASN A 181 19.88 29.87 -6.64
CA ASN A 181 20.82 30.85 -6.12
C ASN A 181 22.26 30.31 -6.27
N SER A 182 23.25 30.98 -5.67
CA SER A 182 24.67 30.61 -5.83
C SER A 182 25.00 29.21 -5.32
N GLU A 183 24.30 28.74 -4.27
CA GLU A 183 24.65 27.51 -3.52
C GLU A 183 23.57 26.43 -3.55
N SER A 184 22.33 26.78 -3.89
CA SER A 184 21.18 25.89 -3.80
C SER A 184 20.14 26.15 -4.89
N VAL A 185 19.31 25.16 -5.14
CA VAL A 185 18.21 25.18 -6.10
C VAL A 185 16.92 24.82 -5.38
N ASP A 186 15.91 25.67 -5.53
CA ASP A 186 14.55 25.41 -5.05
C ASP A 186 13.87 24.38 -5.97
N ILE A 187 13.68 23.19 -5.42
CA ILE A 187 13.02 22.05 -6.06
C ILE A 187 11.57 21.89 -5.62
N SER A 188 11.00 22.83 -4.86
CA SER A 188 9.58 22.80 -4.49
C SER A 188 8.68 22.50 -5.69
N PRO A 189 8.86 23.11 -6.88
CA PRO A 189 8.02 22.79 -8.04
C PRO A 189 8.00 21.31 -8.45
N LEU A 190 9.10 20.57 -8.27
CA LEU A 190 9.16 19.15 -8.62
C LEU A 190 8.28 18.30 -7.70
N TRP A 191 8.19 18.62 -6.41
CA TRP A 191 7.31 17.93 -5.46
C TRP A 191 5.83 18.00 -5.84
N TYR A 192 5.43 19.03 -6.58
CA TYR A 192 4.05 19.24 -7.03
C TYR A 192 3.81 18.73 -8.46
N THR A 193 4.67 17.85 -8.96
CA THR A 193 4.46 17.09 -10.19
C THR A 193 4.64 15.60 -9.91
N GLU A 194 3.89 14.73 -10.59
CA GLU A 194 3.91 13.30 -10.28
C GLU A 194 5.27 12.65 -10.60
N TYR A 195 5.85 12.99 -11.75
CA TYR A 195 7.19 12.53 -12.12
C TYR A 195 8.28 13.09 -11.20
N GLY A 196 8.21 14.40 -10.88
CA GLY A 196 9.16 15.04 -9.96
C GLY A 196 9.10 14.43 -8.56
N ARG A 197 7.91 14.35 -7.96
CA ARG A 197 7.67 13.72 -6.66
C ARG A 197 8.21 12.30 -6.61
N THR A 198 7.91 11.48 -7.61
CA THR A 198 8.36 10.09 -7.66
C THR A 198 9.89 9.98 -7.75
N ALA A 199 10.53 10.82 -8.57
CA ALA A 199 11.98 10.88 -8.66
C ALA A 199 12.63 11.30 -7.33
N LEU A 200 12.12 12.36 -6.71
CA LEU A 200 12.62 12.86 -5.42
C LEU A 200 12.48 11.82 -4.31
N CYS A 201 11.35 11.12 -4.23
CA CYS A 201 11.16 10.02 -3.28
C CYS A 201 12.15 8.86 -3.52
N ARG A 202 12.36 8.45 -4.77
CA ARG A 202 13.29 7.35 -5.11
C ARG A 202 14.75 7.69 -4.77
N LEU A 203 15.12 8.95 -4.88
CA LEU A 203 16.45 9.46 -4.55
C LEU A 203 16.59 9.87 -3.07
N GLY A 204 15.51 9.79 -2.29
CA GLY A 204 15.53 10.15 -0.88
C GLY A 204 15.81 11.63 -0.61
N ILE A 205 15.41 12.52 -1.53
CA ILE A 205 15.60 13.95 -1.34
C ILE A 205 14.66 14.45 -0.25
N GLN A 206 15.18 15.24 0.69
CA GLN A 206 14.41 15.88 1.76
C GLN A 206 14.33 17.39 1.53
N GLY A 207 13.16 17.98 1.83
CA GLY A 207 12.95 19.41 1.81
C GLY A 207 12.81 20.00 0.41
N SER A 208 12.95 21.32 0.33
CA SER A 208 12.70 22.12 -0.87
C SER A 208 13.97 22.63 -1.56
N HIS A 209 15.14 22.45 -0.96
CA HIS A 209 16.39 23.02 -1.47
C HIS A 209 17.47 21.96 -1.53
N ILE A 210 18.18 21.89 -2.66
CA ILE A 210 19.30 20.98 -2.86
C ILE A 210 20.47 21.71 -3.53
N ASP A 211 21.68 21.16 -3.41
CA ASP A 211 22.83 21.66 -4.15
C ASP A 211 22.75 21.28 -5.65
N LYS A 212 23.62 21.87 -6.47
CA LYS A 212 23.64 21.67 -7.93
C LYS A 212 24.03 20.25 -8.36
N GLN A 213 24.89 19.58 -7.60
CA GLN A 213 25.31 18.21 -7.91
C GLN A 213 24.15 17.24 -7.66
N THR A 214 23.44 17.42 -6.56
CA THR A 214 22.22 16.67 -6.23
C THR A 214 21.13 16.95 -7.27
N LEU A 215 21.00 18.19 -7.76
CA LEU A 215 20.07 18.51 -8.85
C LEU A 215 20.39 17.70 -10.11
N ASP A 216 21.66 17.60 -10.51
CA ASP A 216 22.03 16.83 -11.70
C ASP A 216 21.64 15.34 -11.57
N MET A 217 21.74 14.78 -10.36
CA MET A 217 21.25 13.43 -10.08
C MET A 217 19.72 13.34 -10.22
N VAL A 218 18.97 14.30 -9.67
CA VAL A 218 17.50 14.36 -9.79
C VAL A 218 17.07 14.47 -11.24
N LEU A 219 17.71 15.36 -12.01
CA LEU A 219 17.38 15.53 -13.42
C LEU A 219 17.73 14.27 -14.23
N SER A 220 18.78 13.52 -13.88
CA SER A 220 19.19 12.33 -14.63
C SER A 220 18.15 11.21 -14.66
N VAL A 221 17.25 11.16 -13.66
CA VAL A 221 16.20 10.14 -13.54
C VAL A 221 14.83 10.61 -14.03
N LEU A 222 14.70 11.88 -14.44
CA LEU A 222 13.46 12.41 -14.99
C LEU A 222 13.34 12.11 -16.49
N PRO A 223 12.14 11.77 -16.99
CA PRO A 223 11.94 11.46 -18.41
C PRO A 223 12.25 12.64 -19.34
N VAL A 224 12.20 13.88 -18.84
CA VAL A 224 12.42 15.10 -19.65
C VAL A 224 13.42 16.06 -19.00
N SER A 225 14.59 15.54 -18.68
CA SER A 225 15.66 16.23 -17.95
C SER A 225 16.20 17.50 -18.64
N GLN A 226 16.31 17.49 -19.98
CA GLN A 226 16.90 18.60 -20.75
C GLN A 226 16.04 19.86 -20.73
N THR A 227 14.71 19.72 -20.83
CA THR A 227 13.81 20.87 -20.82
C THR A 227 13.75 21.53 -19.44
N VAL A 228 13.69 20.72 -18.37
CA VAL A 228 13.71 21.25 -17.00
C VAL A 228 15.03 21.98 -16.73
N ARG A 229 16.16 21.46 -17.23
CA ARG A 229 17.47 22.13 -17.14
C ARG A 229 17.49 23.47 -17.88
N GLY A 230 16.81 23.58 -19.02
CA GLY A 230 16.67 24.82 -19.78
C GLY A 230 15.81 25.90 -19.10
N ASN A 231 14.94 25.51 -18.16
CA ASN A 231 14.01 26.39 -17.45
C ASN A 231 14.50 26.83 -16.06
N ILE A 232 15.79 26.64 -15.75
CA ILE A 232 16.41 27.12 -14.52
C ILE A 232 16.65 28.63 -14.66
N THR A 233 16.05 29.42 -13.79
CA THR A 233 16.15 30.88 -13.86
C THR A 233 16.62 31.50 -12.54
N ASN A 234 17.25 32.67 -12.64
CA ASN A 234 17.61 33.49 -11.47
C ASN A 234 16.44 34.42 -11.06
N ASN A 235 15.32 34.43 -11.78
CA ASN A 235 14.24 35.40 -11.60
C ASN A 235 13.10 34.87 -10.69
N MET A 236 12.59 35.77 -9.85
CA MET A 236 11.74 35.46 -8.70
C MET A 236 10.25 35.23 -8.98
N HIS A 237 9.79 35.03 -10.21
CA HIS A 237 8.36 34.78 -10.43
C HIS A 237 7.97 33.40 -9.87
N ALA A 238 7.38 33.39 -8.67
CA ALA A 238 6.88 32.18 -8.05
C ALA A 238 5.65 31.70 -8.82
N ARG A 239 5.80 30.61 -9.58
CA ARG A 239 4.63 29.90 -10.09
C ARG A 239 3.86 29.37 -8.89
N ARG A 240 2.54 29.54 -8.90
CA ARG A 240 1.66 29.03 -7.85
C ARG A 240 1.76 27.50 -7.85
N LEU A 241 2.19 26.93 -6.73
CA LEU A 241 2.19 25.48 -6.52
C LEU A 241 0.74 25.02 -6.33
N ASN A 242 0.38 23.91 -6.97
CA ASN A 242 -0.96 23.34 -6.89
C ASN A 242 -0.92 22.10 -5.98
N PRO A 243 -1.21 22.24 -4.67
CA PRO A 243 -1.28 21.09 -3.77
C PRO A 243 -2.40 20.11 -4.19
N PRO A 244 -2.31 18.82 -3.80
CA PRO A 244 -3.44 17.90 -3.92
C PRO A 244 -4.73 18.52 -3.39
N LEU A 245 -5.85 18.30 -4.06
CA LEU A 245 -7.12 18.82 -3.57
C LEU A 245 -7.65 18.06 -2.34
N ASN A 246 -7.31 16.78 -2.21
CA ASN A 246 -7.68 15.96 -1.05
C ASN A 246 -6.71 16.18 0.13
N ASP A 247 -7.24 16.45 1.32
CA ASP A 247 -6.49 16.82 2.53
C ASP A 247 -5.56 15.71 3.03
N GLU A 248 -5.96 14.43 2.93
CA GLU A 248 -5.09 13.32 3.31
C GLU A 248 -3.89 13.20 2.36
N TYR A 249 -4.08 13.45 1.06
CA TYR A 249 -2.99 13.49 0.09
C TYR A 249 -2.11 14.74 0.22
N GLN A 250 -2.64 15.88 0.67
CA GLN A 250 -1.82 17.03 1.06
C GLN A 250 -0.92 16.69 2.25
N SER A 251 -1.49 16.03 3.26
CA SER A 251 -0.75 15.57 4.44
C SER A 251 0.32 14.55 4.05
N LEU A 252 0.01 13.65 3.13
CA LEU A 252 0.95 12.69 2.57
C LEU A 252 2.12 13.40 1.86
N LEU A 253 1.83 14.36 0.99
CA LEU A 253 2.85 15.12 0.27
C LEU A 253 3.78 15.85 1.24
N ARG A 254 3.23 16.52 2.26
CA ARG A 254 4.05 17.20 3.27
C ARG A 254 4.95 16.22 4.02
N ALA A 255 4.40 15.09 4.45
CA ALA A 255 5.17 14.05 5.13
C ALA A 255 6.27 13.45 4.24
N MET A 256 6.06 13.36 2.92
CA MET A 256 7.11 12.95 1.97
C MET A 256 8.23 13.99 1.87
N ILE A 257 7.87 15.26 1.71
CA ILE A 257 8.84 16.38 1.61
C ILE A 257 9.70 16.45 2.88
N GLU A 258 9.06 16.33 4.04
CA GLU A 258 9.73 16.41 5.35
C GLU A 258 10.40 15.08 5.76
N GLN A 259 10.13 14.00 5.03
CA GLN A 259 10.48 12.63 5.40
C GLN A 259 9.99 12.25 6.81
N ASP A 260 8.79 12.68 7.18
CA ASP A 260 8.13 12.32 8.45
C ASP A 260 7.60 10.88 8.39
N ILE A 261 8.49 9.94 8.71
CA ILE A 261 8.24 8.49 8.70
C ILE A 261 7.03 8.13 9.56
N MET A 262 6.84 8.79 10.70
CA MET A 262 5.73 8.51 11.61
C MET A 262 4.39 8.87 10.98
N THR A 263 4.31 10.03 10.32
CA THR A 263 3.11 10.44 9.58
C THR A 263 2.88 9.57 8.35
N LEU A 264 3.92 9.21 7.60
CA LEU A 264 3.80 8.31 6.45
C LEU A 264 3.24 6.94 6.87
N ALA A 265 3.75 6.35 7.96
CA ALA A 265 3.25 5.10 8.53
C ALA A 265 1.81 5.23 9.08
N LYS A 266 1.44 6.40 9.61
CA LYS A 266 0.07 6.68 10.09
C LYS A 266 -0.94 6.80 8.94
N LEU A 267 -0.53 7.33 7.80
CA LEU A 267 -1.37 7.47 6.61
C LEU A 267 -1.49 6.15 5.83
N GLY A 268 -0.44 5.33 5.80
CA GLY A 268 -0.49 3.97 5.25
C GLY A 268 -0.64 3.88 3.72
N SER A 269 -0.31 4.94 2.99
CA SER A 269 -0.43 5.00 1.53
C SER A 269 0.67 4.24 0.81
N ARG A 270 0.31 3.53 -0.27
CA ARG A 270 1.29 2.90 -1.17
C ARG A 270 2.19 3.90 -1.88
N ASN A 271 1.77 5.15 -2.02
CA ASN A 271 2.58 6.18 -2.67
C ASN A 271 3.84 6.55 -1.88
N ALA A 272 3.92 6.16 -0.59
CA ALA A 272 5.10 6.31 0.25
C ALA A 272 6.18 5.23 0.01
N ILE A 273 5.84 4.12 -0.67
CA ILE A 273 6.77 3.00 -0.87
C ILE A 273 8.09 3.39 -1.53
N PRO A 274 8.14 4.24 -2.57
CA PRO A 274 9.41 4.63 -3.17
C PRO A 274 10.37 5.29 -2.17
N LEU A 275 9.85 6.15 -1.28
CA LEU A 275 10.65 6.77 -0.22
C LEU A 275 11.03 5.76 0.87
N MET A 276 10.11 4.89 1.27
CA MET A 276 10.39 3.84 2.26
C MET A 276 11.47 2.86 1.79
N ASN A 277 11.46 2.53 0.48
CA ASN A 277 12.51 1.72 -0.14
C ASN A 277 13.89 2.39 0.00
N TYR A 278 13.98 3.68 -0.34
CA TYR A 278 15.21 4.45 -0.16
C TYR A 278 15.69 4.42 1.29
N LEU A 279 14.80 4.74 2.25
CA LEU A 279 15.14 4.81 3.66
C LEU A 279 15.58 3.45 4.24
N LEU A 280 14.98 2.36 3.76
CA LEU A 280 15.39 1.01 4.12
C LEU A 280 16.80 0.69 3.58
N GLU A 281 17.06 1.02 2.33
CA GLU A 281 18.38 0.81 1.70
C GLU A 281 19.46 1.64 2.39
N GLU A 282 19.20 2.92 2.62
CA GLU A 282 20.09 3.82 3.37
C GLU A 282 20.38 3.30 4.79
N SER A 283 19.36 2.77 5.48
CA SER A 283 19.52 2.17 6.81
C SER A 283 20.43 0.94 6.80
N VAL A 284 20.35 0.13 5.73
CA VAL A 284 21.21 -1.04 5.54
C VAL A 284 22.64 -0.62 5.23
N ASP A 285 22.84 0.35 4.33
CA ASP A 285 24.17 0.87 3.99
C ASP A 285 24.85 1.52 5.21
N THR A 286 24.08 2.26 5.99
CA THR A 286 24.52 2.87 7.25
C THR A 286 24.92 1.82 8.29
N PHE A 287 24.23 0.69 8.33
CA PHE A 287 24.56 -0.42 9.22
C PHE A 287 25.79 -1.20 8.75
N ASN A 288 25.91 -1.45 7.45
CA ASN A 288 27.06 -2.14 6.86
C ASN A 288 28.36 -1.34 7.02
N SER A 289 28.27 -0.01 7.06
CA SER A 289 29.42 0.85 7.37
C SER A 289 29.77 0.88 8.86
N GLU A 290 28.81 0.64 9.76
CA GLU A 290 29.06 0.57 11.21
C GLU A 290 28.00 -0.29 11.93
N TYR A 291 28.46 -1.42 12.46
CA TYR A 291 27.62 -2.47 13.04
C TYR A 291 27.19 -2.17 14.47
N THR A 292 26.21 -1.28 14.65
CA THR A 292 25.61 -0.99 15.98
C THR A 292 24.17 -1.46 16.11
N SER A 293 23.75 -1.77 17.34
CA SER A 293 22.37 -2.15 17.64
C SER A 293 21.36 -1.06 17.31
N GLN A 294 21.74 0.21 17.44
CA GLN A 294 20.88 1.34 17.07
C GLN A 294 20.63 1.37 15.57
N LYS A 295 21.67 1.16 14.75
CA LYS A 295 21.55 1.10 13.28
C LYS A 295 20.75 -0.11 12.82
N TYR A 296 20.95 -1.27 13.45
CA TYR A 296 20.11 -2.45 13.21
C TYR A 296 18.63 -2.19 13.56
N SER A 297 18.37 -1.48 14.67
CA SER A 297 17.00 -1.15 15.08
C SER A 297 16.28 -0.27 14.06
N LYS A 298 17.01 0.65 13.38
CA LYS A 298 16.45 1.44 12.28
C LYS A 298 15.99 0.56 11.11
N ILE A 299 16.74 -0.49 10.76
CA ILE A 299 16.33 -1.45 9.72
C ILE A 299 15.01 -2.12 10.12
N ALA A 300 14.91 -2.62 11.36
CA ALA A 300 13.68 -3.24 11.86
C ALA A 300 12.48 -2.28 11.85
N GLU A 301 12.72 -1.01 12.17
CA GLU A 301 11.72 0.07 12.08
C GLU A 301 11.25 0.29 10.63
N GLN A 302 12.18 0.41 9.67
CA GLN A 302 11.81 0.58 8.26
C GLN A 302 11.05 -0.63 7.71
N LEU A 303 11.48 -1.85 8.02
CA LEU A 303 10.73 -3.06 7.66
C LEU A 303 9.32 -3.06 8.26
N SER A 304 9.16 -2.56 9.49
CA SER A 304 7.85 -2.41 10.14
C SER A 304 6.97 -1.37 9.44
N ASN A 305 7.55 -0.27 8.95
CA ASN A 305 6.82 0.75 8.20
C ASN A 305 6.25 0.19 6.88
N HIS A 306 7.04 -0.63 6.18
CA HIS A 306 6.53 -1.39 5.03
C HIS A 306 5.35 -2.30 5.40
N LEU A 307 5.40 -2.97 6.56
CA LEU A 307 4.30 -3.82 7.04
C LEU A 307 3.05 -3.05 7.45
N PHE A 308 3.17 -1.76 7.80
CA PHE A 308 2.03 -0.88 8.03
C PHE A 308 1.41 -0.45 6.70
N ILE A 309 2.18 -0.15 5.67
CA ILE A 309 1.63 0.22 4.36
C ILE A 309 1.04 -1.02 3.64
N ARG A 310 1.80 -2.12 3.67
CA ARG A 310 1.48 -3.44 3.12
C ARG A 310 1.13 -3.45 1.62
N SER A 311 1.72 -2.54 0.84
CA SER A 311 1.62 -2.60 -0.62
C SER A 311 2.41 -3.79 -1.15
N ILE A 312 1.89 -4.49 -2.16
CA ILE A 312 2.60 -5.58 -2.85
C ILE A 312 3.96 -5.13 -3.40
N ASP A 313 4.13 -3.84 -3.68
CA ASP A 313 5.39 -3.24 -4.14
C ASP A 313 6.52 -3.37 -3.11
N SER A 314 6.19 -3.57 -1.82
CA SER A 314 7.19 -3.81 -0.76
C SER A 314 7.84 -5.19 -0.84
N ILE A 315 7.21 -6.14 -1.56
CA ILE A 315 7.72 -7.52 -1.65
C ILE A 315 9.11 -7.53 -2.28
N LEU A 316 9.34 -6.73 -3.32
CA LEU A 316 10.64 -6.62 -4.00
C LEU A 316 11.75 -6.12 -3.07
N SER A 317 11.43 -5.14 -2.22
CA SER A 317 12.37 -4.60 -1.24
C SER A 317 12.75 -5.66 -0.22
N PHE A 318 11.77 -6.43 0.28
CA PHE A 318 12.06 -7.55 1.17
C PHE A 318 12.84 -8.67 0.48
N GLU A 319 12.54 -9.00 -0.78
CA GLU A 319 13.31 -9.96 -1.57
C GLU A 319 14.78 -9.57 -1.60
N LYS A 320 15.11 -8.31 -1.91
CA LYS A 320 16.47 -7.78 -1.86
C LYS A 320 17.07 -7.98 -0.46
N MET A 321 16.34 -7.64 0.61
CA MET A 321 16.83 -7.80 1.99
C MET A 321 17.01 -9.26 2.43
N THR A 322 16.28 -10.22 1.85
CA THR A 322 16.53 -11.65 2.13
C THR A 322 17.91 -12.13 1.68
N ARG A 323 18.56 -11.38 0.78
CA ARG A 323 19.89 -11.67 0.25
C ARG A 323 20.99 -10.85 0.94
N ALA A 324 20.67 -10.11 2.00
CA ALA A 324 21.67 -9.38 2.78
C ALA A 324 22.70 -10.34 3.40
N ASP A 325 23.95 -9.90 3.51
CA ASP A 325 25.03 -10.69 4.11
C ASP A 325 24.78 -10.96 5.61
N ASP A 326 24.19 -10.00 6.32
CA ASP A 326 23.79 -10.18 7.71
C ASP A 326 22.48 -10.97 7.82
N HIS A 327 22.59 -12.21 8.28
CA HIS A 327 21.44 -13.12 8.46
C HIS A 327 20.34 -12.56 9.36
N ARG A 328 20.63 -11.62 10.26
CA ARG A 328 19.61 -10.97 11.10
C ARG A 328 18.71 -10.06 10.26
N ILE A 329 19.25 -9.40 9.23
CA ILE A 329 18.47 -8.62 8.27
C ILE A 329 17.64 -9.57 7.39
N SER A 330 18.27 -10.62 6.85
CA SER A 330 17.60 -11.61 6.02
C SER A 330 16.43 -12.27 6.76
N SER A 331 16.63 -12.62 8.04
CA SER A 331 15.59 -13.22 8.88
C SER A 331 14.40 -12.28 9.06
N LEU A 332 14.62 -11.00 9.36
CA LEU A 332 13.54 -10.02 9.50
C LEU A 332 12.74 -9.87 8.19
N ALA A 333 13.44 -9.81 7.05
CA ALA A 333 12.80 -9.71 5.74
C ALA A 333 11.98 -10.96 5.40
N ILE A 334 12.47 -12.17 5.72
CA ILE A 334 11.74 -13.44 5.56
C ILE A 334 10.47 -13.45 6.42
N ILE A 335 10.54 -13.01 7.67
CA ILE A 335 9.37 -12.93 8.55
C ILE A 335 8.38 -11.86 8.03
N ALA A 336 8.88 -10.73 7.51
CA ALA A 336 8.07 -9.68 6.91
C ALA A 336 7.30 -10.19 5.68
N LEU A 337 7.96 -10.93 4.77
CA LEU A 337 7.32 -11.57 3.60
C LEU A 337 6.16 -12.49 3.99
N GLY A 338 6.23 -13.16 5.13
CA GLY A 338 5.16 -14.00 5.69
C GLY A 338 3.83 -13.26 5.97
N ASN A 339 3.79 -11.94 5.79
CA ASN A 339 2.62 -11.08 5.98
C ASN A 339 2.02 -10.58 4.65
N TYR A 340 2.54 -11.07 3.52
CA TYR A 340 2.05 -10.73 2.19
C TYR A 340 1.37 -11.95 1.58
N TYR A 341 0.05 -11.89 1.44
CA TYR A 341 -0.79 -12.95 0.90
C TYR A 341 -0.83 -12.88 -0.63
N HIS A 342 0.34 -13.03 -1.25
CA HIS A 342 0.54 -12.86 -2.69
C HIS A 342 1.48 -13.92 -3.25
N GLU A 343 1.29 -14.29 -4.52
CA GLU A 343 2.10 -15.31 -5.21
C GLU A 343 3.60 -15.00 -5.16
N SER A 344 4.01 -13.75 -5.40
CA SER A 344 5.42 -13.34 -5.34
C SER A 344 6.07 -13.66 -3.99
N ALA A 345 5.38 -13.43 -2.87
CA ALA A 345 5.93 -13.71 -1.55
C ALA A 345 6.11 -15.22 -1.32
N VAL A 346 5.14 -16.02 -1.80
CA VAL A 346 5.21 -17.50 -1.77
C VAL A 346 6.40 -18.00 -2.58
N ILE A 347 6.59 -17.47 -3.79
CA ILE A 347 7.71 -17.84 -4.68
C ILE A 347 9.04 -17.54 -4.00
N ILE A 348 9.23 -16.32 -3.48
CA ILE A 348 10.48 -15.92 -2.81
C ILE A 348 10.78 -16.81 -1.61
N LEU A 349 9.80 -17.07 -0.75
CA LEU A 349 10.00 -17.93 0.43
C LEU A 349 10.32 -19.38 0.04
N ALA A 350 9.70 -19.91 -1.02
CA ALA A 350 10.01 -21.22 -1.55
C ALA A 350 11.44 -21.29 -2.12
N GLU A 351 11.87 -20.25 -2.86
CA GLU A 351 13.26 -20.15 -3.32
C GLU A 351 14.25 -20.14 -2.16
N ILE A 352 13.95 -19.40 -1.09
CA ILE A 352 14.79 -19.35 0.12
C ILE A 352 14.90 -20.73 0.75
N LEU A 353 13.78 -21.45 0.94
CA LEU A 353 13.77 -22.82 1.44
C LEU A 353 14.68 -23.76 0.65
N CYS A 354 14.80 -23.53 -0.67
CA CYS A 354 15.53 -24.41 -1.57
C CYS A 354 16.99 -24.02 -1.78
N ARG A 355 17.32 -22.73 -1.70
CA ARG A 355 18.66 -22.23 -2.00
C ARG A 355 19.55 -22.11 -0.76
N THR A 356 18.98 -21.77 0.40
CA THR A 356 19.79 -21.53 1.60
C THR A 356 20.19 -22.81 2.32
N LYS A 357 21.41 -22.84 2.85
CA LYS A 357 21.89 -23.89 3.76
C LYS A 357 21.78 -23.50 5.23
N ASN A 358 21.43 -22.25 5.51
CA ASN A 358 21.27 -21.76 6.88
C ASN A 358 19.94 -22.27 7.46
N SER A 359 20.02 -23.11 8.49
CA SER A 359 18.85 -23.75 9.12
C SER A 359 17.86 -22.75 9.70
N ASP A 360 18.32 -21.61 10.21
CA ASP A 360 17.46 -20.59 10.81
C ASP A 360 16.64 -19.90 9.72
N LEU A 361 17.26 -19.55 8.60
CA LEU A 361 16.55 -18.98 7.44
C LEU A 361 15.53 -19.97 6.85
N VAL A 362 15.87 -21.27 6.79
CA VAL A 362 14.92 -22.32 6.40
C VAL A 362 13.73 -22.36 7.36
N ASN A 363 13.98 -22.31 8.67
CA ASN A 363 12.92 -22.32 9.68
C ASN A 363 12.01 -21.10 9.57
N TYR A 364 12.57 -19.88 9.43
CA TYR A 364 11.78 -18.67 9.25
C TYR A 364 10.96 -18.70 7.95
N ALA A 365 11.55 -19.16 6.84
CA ALA A 365 10.83 -19.26 5.57
C ALA A 365 9.68 -20.26 5.64
N SER A 366 9.90 -21.41 6.30
CA SER A 366 8.85 -22.40 6.56
C SER A 366 7.71 -21.81 7.39
N GLN A 367 8.02 -21.12 8.49
CA GLN A 367 7.02 -20.48 9.34
C GLN A 367 6.22 -19.40 8.60
N SER A 368 6.92 -18.55 7.82
CA SER A 368 6.29 -17.53 6.97
C SER A 368 5.35 -18.15 5.94
N LEU A 369 5.74 -19.24 5.29
CA LEU A 369 4.84 -19.96 4.37
C LEU A 369 3.63 -20.57 5.07
N ARG A 370 3.78 -21.11 6.29
CA ARG A 370 2.61 -21.59 7.08
C ARG A 370 1.63 -20.46 7.37
N ARG A 371 2.16 -19.28 7.68
CA ARG A 371 1.34 -18.09 7.93
C ARG A 371 0.58 -17.68 6.68
N ILE A 372 1.25 -17.57 5.52
CA ILE A 372 0.58 -17.25 4.25
C ILE A 372 -0.47 -18.31 3.93
N LYS A 373 -0.14 -19.61 4.03
CA LYS A 373 -1.07 -20.73 3.80
C LYS A 373 -2.38 -20.58 4.57
N SER A 374 -2.33 -20.11 5.82
CA SER A 374 -3.53 -19.99 6.66
C SER A 374 -4.58 -19.00 6.14
N LYS A 375 -4.19 -18.09 5.24
CA LYS A 375 -5.04 -17.02 4.70
C LYS A 375 -5.02 -16.92 3.17
N PHE A 376 -4.17 -17.69 2.49
CA PHE A 376 -4.02 -17.68 1.04
C PHE A 376 -4.01 -19.13 0.50
N PRO A 377 -5.19 -19.70 0.18
CA PRO A 377 -5.33 -21.11 -0.24
C PRO A 377 -4.48 -21.48 -1.47
N GLU A 378 -4.24 -20.53 -2.37
CA GLU A 378 -3.44 -20.66 -3.60
C GLU A 378 -1.97 -20.98 -3.34
N THR A 379 -1.51 -20.82 -2.10
CA THR A 379 -0.16 -21.21 -1.69
C THR A 379 0.14 -22.66 -2.11
N LYS A 380 -0.79 -23.60 -1.92
CA LYS A 380 -0.56 -25.02 -2.25
C LYS A 380 -0.34 -25.27 -3.75
N PRO A 381 -1.24 -24.84 -4.66
CA PRO A 381 -1.02 -25.02 -6.09
C PRO A 381 0.24 -24.31 -6.61
N ILE A 382 0.55 -23.11 -6.10
CA ILE A 382 1.79 -22.38 -6.46
C ILE A 382 3.02 -23.21 -6.07
N LEU A 383 3.11 -23.68 -4.82
CA LEU A 383 4.25 -24.46 -4.35
C LEU A 383 4.40 -25.80 -5.09
N LYS A 384 3.30 -26.46 -5.47
CA LYS A 384 3.35 -27.66 -6.32
C LYS A 384 3.96 -27.35 -7.69
N LYS A 385 3.47 -26.30 -8.36
CA LYS A 385 3.98 -25.86 -9.67
C LYS A 385 5.48 -25.51 -9.59
N LEU A 386 5.92 -24.85 -8.52
CA LEU A 386 7.34 -24.55 -8.30
C LEU A 386 8.19 -25.80 -8.06
N MET A 387 7.67 -26.79 -7.33
CA MET A 387 8.37 -28.06 -7.12
C MET A 387 8.56 -28.82 -8.45
N ASP A 388 7.58 -28.73 -9.36
CA ASP A 388 7.66 -29.36 -10.69
C ASP A 388 8.66 -28.66 -11.63
N THR A 389 8.83 -27.34 -11.51
CA THR A 389 9.74 -26.54 -12.34
C THR A 389 11.16 -26.44 -11.79
N MET A 390 11.33 -26.36 -10.47
CA MET A 390 12.65 -26.37 -9.83
C MET A 390 13.15 -27.81 -9.77
N HIS A 391 14.00 -28.21 -10.73
CA HIS A 391 14.60 -29.55 -10.85
C HIS A 391 14.69 -30.32 -9.53
N ASN A 392 13.70 -31.22 -9.36
CA ASN A 392 13.50 -32.19 -8.28
C ASN A 392 14.71 -32.42 -7.37
N ASN A 393 14.85 -31.68 -6.26
CA ASN A 393 15.61 -32.10 -5.06
C ASN A 393 15.53 -31.14 -3.85
N CYS A 394 14.57 -30.21 -3.81
CA CYS A 394 14.39 -29.37 -2.62
C CYS A 394 13.68 -30.13 -1.49
N LYS A 395 14.47 -30.85 -0.67
CA LYS A 395 13.97 -31.60 0.50
C LYS A 395 13.13 -30.73 1.46
N PRO A 396 13.53 -29.48 1.81
CA PRO A 396 12.74 -28.64 2.72
C PRO A 396 11.34 -28.29 2.16
N LEU A 397 11.25 -27.96 0.87
CA LEU A 397 9.96 -27.66 0.24
C LEU A 397 9.07 -28.89 0.14
N ARG A 398 9.65 -30.06 -0.18
CA ARG A 398 8.91 -31.34 -0.19
C ARG A 398 8.35 -31.66 1.20
N GLN A 399 9.17 -31.57 2.23
CA GLN A 399 8.74 -31.78 3.62
C GLN A 399 7.64 -30.79 4.03
N PHE A 400 7.73 -29.54 3.58
CA PHE A 400 6.69 -28.55 3.81
C PHE A 400 5.36 -28.95 3.13
N LEU A 401 5.40 -29.40 1.88
CA LEU A 401 4.24 -29.89 1.12
C LEU A 401 3.66 -31.21 1.65
N GLU A 402 4.48 -32.05 2.30
CA GLU A 402 4.03 -33.27 2.99
C GLU A 402 3.37 -32.94 4.34
N SER A 403 3.81 -31.87 5.01
CA SER A 403 3.19 -31.37 6.25
C SER A 403 1.87 -30.61 6.04
N TYR A 404 1.37 -30.62 4.80
CA TYR A 404 0.30 -29.74 4.34
C TYR A 404 -1.08 -30.33 4.54
#